data_AF-A0A9D6RAN7-F1
#
_entry.id   AF-A0A9D6RAN7-F1
#
_cell.length_a   1.000
_cell.length_b   1.000
_cell.length_c   1.000
_cell.angle_alpha   90.00
_cell.angle_beta   90.00
_cell.angle_gamma   90.00
#
_symmetry.space_group_name_H-M   'P 1'
#
loop_
_entity.id
_entity.type
_entity.pdbx_description
1 polymer ?
#
loop_
_entity_poly.entity_id
_entity_poly.type
_entity_poly.pdbx_seq_one_letter_code
_entity_poly.pdbx_strand_id
1 'polypeptide(L)'
;MQPGHKPRGLKGDANPVRLETVNNLQSVQCPYCGEMFETEIDTSGGSQEYIEDCQVCCRPIVFRVEVDMDGELTGLETQRDDD
;
A
#
# COMPACT_ATOMS: atom_id res chain seq x y z
N MET A 1 -31.67 -6.98 -13.78
CA MET A 1 -31.07 -6.69 -12.47
C MET A 1 -30.11 -7.81 -12.15
N GLN A 2 -28.85 -7.71 -12.61
CA GLN A 2 -27.86 -8.75 -12.33
C GLN A 2 -27.31 -8.52 -10.91
N PRO A 3 -27.38 -9.50 -10.00
CA PRO A 3 -26.80 -9.38 -8.68
C PRO A 3 -25.28 -9.49 -8.77
N GLY A 4 -24.60 -8.55 -8.11
CA GLY A 4 -23.18 -8.48 -7.75
C GLY A 4 -22.22 -9.48 -8.40
N HIS A 5 -21.58 -9.07 -9.48
CA HIS A 5 -20.24 -9.58 -9.81
C HIS A 5 -19.26 -9.02 -8.78
N LYS A 6 -18.82 -9.83 -7.82
CA LYS A 6 -17.60 -9.56 -7.05
C LYS A 6 -16.43 -10.10 -7.88
N PRO A 7 -15.59 -9.27 -8.52
CA PRO A 7 -14.38 -9.80 -9.13
C PRO A 7 -13.45 -10.28 -8.01
N ARG A 8 -12.96 -11.51 -8.21
CA ARG A 8 -11.91 -12.16 -7.44
C ARG A 8 -10.58 -11.46 -7.75
N GLY A 9 -9.74 -11.27 -6.73
CA GLY A 9 -8.34 -10.86 -6.91
C GLY A 9 -7.91 -9.93 -5.77
N LEU A 10 -6.78 -10.09 -5.11
CA LEU A 10 -5.63 -10.94 -5.34
C LEU A 10 -5.13 -11.41 -3.97
N LYS A 11 -4.95 -12.71 -3.78
CA LYS A 11 -3.94 -13.18 -2.83
C LYS A 11 -2.63 -12.76 -3.49
N GLY A 12 -1.96 -11.75 -2.95
CA GLY A 12 -0.65 -11.31 -3.45
C GLY A 12 0.30 -12.49 -3.28
N ASP A 13 0.60 -13.16 -4.38
CA ASP A 13 1.57 -14.23 -4.44
C ASP A 13 2.94 -13.61 -4.16
N ALA A 14 3.35 -13.63 -2.89
CA ALA A 14 4.65 -13.19 -2.42
C ALA A 14 5.75 -14.02 -3.11
N ASN A 15 6.33 -13.47 -4.17
CA ASN A 15 7.52 -14.03 -4.81
C ASN A 15 8.77 -13.36 -4.20
N PRO A 16 9.66 -14.12 -3.53
CA PRO A 16 10.77 -13.53 -2.79
C PRO A 16 11.91 -13.11 -3.73
N VAL A 17 12.04 -11.81 -3.98
CA VAL A 17 13.32 -11.24 -4.42
C VAL A 17 14.23 -11.13 -3.19
N ARG A 18 15.46 -11.60 -3.38
CA ARG A 18 16.42 -11.97 -2.34
C ARG A 18 17.34 -10.76 -2.03
N LEU A 19 17.62 -10.57 -0.73
CA LEU A 19 18.57 -9.61 -0.09
C LEU A 19 18.03 -8.16 -0.03
N GLU A 20 17.93 -7.40 1.07
CA GLU A 20 18.64 -7.31 2.37
C GLU A 20 17.67 -6.75 3.45
N THR A 21 17.91 -7.07 4.72
CA THR A 21 17.00 -6.86 5.87
C THR A 21 16.86 -5.38 6.27
N VAL A 22 15.80 -4.69 5.79
CA VAL A 22 14.93 -3.68 6.49
C VAL A 22 13.85 -3.04 5.57
N ASN A 23 13.58 -3.59 4.37
CA ASN A 23 12.67 -2.92 3.42
C ASN A 23 11.24 -3.47 3.55
N ASN A 24 10.33 -2.71 4.16
CA ASN A 24 8.89 -3.00 4.20
C ASN A 24 8.26 -2.70 2.83
N LEU A 25 8.70 -3.41 1.79
CA LEU A 25 8.22 -3.25 0.43
C LEU A 25 6.80 -3.81 0.31
N GLN A 26 5.84 -2.95 0.01
CA GLN A 26 4.43 -3.30 -0.09
C GLN A 26 3.89 -2.99 -1.48
N SER A 27 3.16 -3.94 -2.05
CA SER A 27 2.43 -3.73 -3.30
C SER A 27 1.12 -3.02 -3.01
N VAL A 28 0.97 -1.80 -3.54
CA VAL A 28 -0.23 -0.98 -3.35
C VAL A 28 -0.89 -0.68 -4.69
N GLN A 29 -2.21 -0.53 -4.65
CA GLN A 29 -2.98 -0.11 -5.81
C GLN A 29 -3.24 1.40 -5.72
N CYS A 30 -2.94 2.12 -6.80
CA CYS A 30 -3.24 3.54 -6.90
C CYS A 30 -4.77 3.76 -6.92
N PRO A 31 -5.35 4.53 -5.97
CA PRO A 31 -6.78 4.83 -5.97
C PRO A 31 -7.21 5.81 -7.08
N TYR A 32 -6.25 6.40 -7.81
CA TYR A 32 -6.52 7.32 -8.92
C TYR A 32 -6.55 6.62 -10.28
N CYS A 33 -5.46 5.92 -10.66
CA CYS A 33 -5.37 5.26 -11.96
C CYS A 33 -5.70 3.76 -11.92
N GLY A 34 -5.72 3.13 -10.73
CA GLY A 34 -5.96 1.70 -10.56
C GLY A 34 -4.75 0.81 -10.82
N GLU A 35 -3.59 1.39 -11.15
CA GLU A 35 -2.34 0.64 -11.39
C GLU A 35 -1.76 0.12 -10.06
N MET A 36 -1.15 -1.06 -10.11
CA MET A 36 -0.40 -1.62 -8.98
C MET A 36 1.07 -1.26 -9.10
N PHE A 37 1.68 -0.80 -8.00
CA PHE A 37 3.09 -0.49 -7.90
C PHE A 37 3.64 -0.90 -6.52
N GLU A 38 4.95 -1.05 -6.43
CA GLU A 38 5.64 -1.38 -5.19
C GLU A 38 6.17 -0.09 -4.55
N THR A 39 5.97 0.08 -3.25
CA THR A 39 6.56 1.19 -2.49
C THR A 39 7.07 0.70 -1.13
N GLU A 40 8.03 1.42 -0.57
CA GLU A 40 8.65 1.12 0.72
C GLU A 40 7.91 1.85 1.84
N ILE A 41 7.47 1.11 2.85
CA ILE A 41 6.70 1.64 3.97
C ILE A 41 7.59 1.84 5.19
N ASP A 42 7.87 3.09 5.56
CA ASP A 42 8.58 3.34 6.81
C ASP A 42 7.69 3.05 8.02
N THR A 43 8.02 2.02 8.80
CA THR A 43 7.39 1.72 10.10
C THR A 43 8.24 2.13 11.29
N SER A 44 9.42 2.70 11.06
CA SER A 44 10.34 3.08 12.13
C SER A 44 9.78 4.19 13.02
N GLY A 45 8.92 5.05 12.47
CA GLY A 45 8.21 6.10 13.20
C GLY A 45 6.92 5.65 13.91
N GLY A 46 6.55 4.36 13.82
CA GLY A 46 5.28 3.85 14.35
C GLY A 46 4.10 4.20 13.44
N SER A 47 2.88 4.23 14.01
CA SER A 47 1.68 4.54 13.23
C SER A 47 1.70 5.97 12.71
N GLN A 48 1.74 6.12 11.39
CA GLN A 48 1.92 7.41 10.72
C GLN A 48 1.10 7.52 9.44
N GLU A 49 0.81 8.76 9.06
CA GLU A 49 0.15 9.10 7.80
C GLU A 49 1.09 10.00 7.00
N TYR A 50 1.33 9.65 5.74
CA TYR A 50 2.16 10.43 4.82
C TYR A 50 1.59 10.40 3.41
N ILE A 51 2.03 11.34 2.58
CA ILE A 51 1.60 11.44 1.18
C ILE A 51 2.76 11.04 0.28
N GLU A 52 2.52 10.11 -0.63
CA GLU A 52 3.43 9.80 -1.72
C GLU A 52 2.77 9.94 -3.08
N ASP A 53 3.57 10.28 -4.07
CA ASP A 53 3.11 10.47 -5.43
C ASP A 53 3.06 9.13 -6.18
N CYS A 54 2.00 8.93 -6.96
CA CYS A 54 1.89 7.75 -7.81
C CYS A 54 2.95 7.78 -8.92
N GLN A 55 3.80 6.76 -8.97
CA GLN A 55 4.84 6.58 -9.99
C GLN A 55 4.30 6.50 -11.44
N VAL A 56 2.99 6.27 -11.61
CA VAL A 56 2.35 6.16 -12.93
C VAL A 56 1.64 7.46 -13.31
N CYS A 57 0.82 8.01 -12.41
CA CYS A 57 -0.11 9.09 -12.74
C CYS A 57 0.21 10.44 -12.08
N CYS A 58 1.32 10.52 -11.33
CA CYS A 58 1.78 11.73 -10.63
C CYS A 58 0.65 12.41 -9.82
N ARG A 59 -0.10 11.60 -9.06
CA ARG A 59 -1.17 12.05 -8.16
C ARG A 59 -0.77 11.75 -6.72
N PRO A 60 -1.06 12.67 -5.77
CA PRO A 60 -0.76 12.47 -4.37
C PRO A 60 -1.69 11.41 -3.77
N ILE A 61 -1.12 10.33 -3.26
CA ILE A 61 -1.82 9.25 -2.55
C ILE A 61 -1.47 9.38 -1.07
N VAL A 62 -2.48 9.37 -0.22
CA VAL A 62 -2.26 9.34 1.23
C VAL A 62 -2.11 7.89 1.67
N PHE A 63 -1.01 7.60 2.35
CA PHE A 63 -0.68 6.32 2.95
C PHE A 63 -0.89 6.39 4.45
N ARG A 64 -1.71 5.48 4.97
CA ARG A 64 -1.90 5.27 6.41
C ARG A 64 -1.23 3.98 6.81
N VAL A 65 -0.28 4.10 7.72
CA VAL A 65 0.51 3.00 8.24
C VAL A 65 0.13 2.79 9.69
N GLU A 66 -0.30 1.58 10.02
CA GLU A 66 -0.57 1.15 11.37
C GLU A 66 0.49 0.15 11.81
N VAL A 67 1.12 0.43 12.94
CA VAL A 67 2.24 -0.35 13.47
C VAL A 67 1.90 -0.78 14.89
N ASP A 68 2.29 -1.99 15.29
CA ASP A 68 2.07 -2.47 16.66
C ASP A 68 3.12 -1.94 17.65
N MET A 69 3.04 -2.44 18.89
CA MET A 69 3.95 -2.07 19.98
C MET A 69 5.38 -2.61 19.76
N ASP A 70 5.55 -3.62 18.90
CA ASP A 70 6.83 -4.22 18.54
C ASP A 70 7.48 -3.53 17.32
N GLY A 71 6.75 -2.62 16.64
CA GLY A 71 7.23 -1.90 15.47
C GLY A 71 6.92 -2.60 14.15
N GLU A 72 6.05 -3.62 14.18
CA GLU A 72 5.67 -4.41 13.01
C GLU A 72 4.44 -3.81 12.31
N LEU A 73 4.46 -3.83 10.97
CA LEU A 73 3.34 -3.36 10.15
C LEU A 73 2.10 -4.24 10.39
N THR A 74 1.03 -3.65 10.89
CA THR A 74 -0.26 -4.34 11.11
C THR A 74 -1.33 -3.92 10.11
N GLY A 75 -1.26 -2.70 9.60
CA GLY A 75 -2.22 -2.15 8.65
C GLY A 75 -1.56 -1.20 7.66
N LEU A 76 -2.00 -1.27 6.41
CA LEU A 76 -1.62 -0.33 5.36
C LEU A 76 -2.86 0.00 4.54
N GLU A 77 -3.23 1.28 4.51
CA GLU A 77 -4.34 1.78 3.72
C GLU A 77 -3.87 2.90 2.79
N THR A 78 -4.41 2.93 1.57
CA THR A 78 -4.18 4.01 0.60
C THR A 78 -5.49 4.72 0.31
N GLN A 79 -5.46 6.05 0.36
CA GLN A 79 -6.61 6.90 0.06
C GLN A 79 -6.20 8.07 -0.83
N ARG A 80 -7.21 8.76 -1.36
CA ARG A 80 -7.01 9.96 -2.16
C ARG A 80 -6.86 11.16 -1.22
N ASP A 81 -5.99 12.10 -1.55
CA ASP A 81 -5.82 13.37 -0.82
C ASP A 81 -7.05 14.31 -0.93
N ASP A 82 -7.86 14.12 -1.98
CA ASP A 82 -9.03 14.97 -2.28
C ASP A 82 -10.35 14.50 -1.61
N ASP A 83 -10.28 13.56 -0.65
CA ASP A 83 -11.46 13.04 0.09
C ASP A 83 -11.53 13.58 1.53
#